data_AF-A0A967L5B3-F1
#
_entry.id   AF-A0A967L5B3-F1
#
_cell.length_a   1.000
_cell.length_b   1.000
_cell.length_c   1.000
_cell.angle_alpha   90.00
_cell.angle_beta   90.00
_cell.angle_gamma   90.00
#
_symmetry.space_group_name_H-M   'P 1'
#
loop_
_entity.id
_entity.type
_entity.pdbx_description
1 polymer ?
#
loop_
_entity_poly.entity_id
_entity_poly.type
_entity_poly.pdbx_seq_one_letter_code
_entity_poly.pdbx_strand_id
1 'polypeptide(L)'
;MNSRIITFVGPALPLMGFLALPVEVAAEPGGVAALHALIKPGNGESRWMEIDWHPGVWEGRQLAAAAGKPILFMAGSGGAPCAGC
;
A
#
# COMPACT_ATOMS: atom_id res chain seq x y z
N MET A 1 -7.58 32.76 -23.34
CA MET A 1 -8.69 32.58 -22.40
C MET A 1 -8.20 33.12 -21.06
N ASN A 2 -8.82 34.21 -20.60
CA ASN A 2 -8.33 35.10 -19.55
C ASN A 2 -8.43 34.48 -18.16
N SER A 3 -7.33 34.42 -17.41
CA SER A 3 -7.32 34.08 -15.98
C SER A 3 -6.95 35.32 -15.18
N ARG A 4 -7.88 35.74 -14.31
CA ARG A 4 -7.84 36.98 -13.52
C ARG A 4 -6.89 36.87 -12.33
N ILE A 5 -6.26 37.99 -12.01
CA ILE A 5 -5.39 38.25 -10.86
C ILE A 5 -6.16 38.05 -9.54
N ILE A 6 -5.54 37.43 -8.54
CA ILE A 6 -5.90 37.57 -7.13
C ILE A 6 -4.65 38.03 -6.38
N THR A 7 -4.57 39.32 -6.07
CA THR A 7 -3.53 39.90 -5.21
C THR A 7 -4.01 39.77 -3.76
N PHE A 8 -3.40 38.89 -2.97
CA PHE A 8 -3.54 38.93 -1.51
C PHE A 8 -2.36 39.71 -0.93
N VAL A 9 -2.62 40.95 -0.49
CA VAL A 9 -1.73 41.68 0.42
C VAL A 9 -2.17 41.34 1.84
N GLY A 10 -1.44 40.44 2.50
CA GLY A 10 -1.59 40.13 3.92
C GLY A 10 -0.29 40.44 4.68
N PRO A 11 -0.35 40.92 5.93
CA PRO A 11 0.81 41.43 6.64
C PRO A 11 1.72 40.29 7.13
N ALA A 12 3.00 40.60 7.16
CA ALA A 12 4.11 39.71 7.47
C ALA A 12 4.03 39.08 8.87
N LEU A 13 4.15 37.75 8.92
CA LEU A 13 4.54 36.97 10.10
C LEU A 13 5.64 36.01 9.66
N PRO A 14 6.79 35.93 10.38
CA PRO A 14 7.88 35.06 9.99
C PRO A 14 7.51 33.60 10.32
N LEU A 15 7.02 32.89 9.31
CA LEU A 15 6.87 31.44 9.35
C LEU A 15 8.27 30.82 9.39
N MET A 16 8.60 30.16 10.50
CA MET A 16 9.62 29.11 10.51
C MET A 16 9.30 28.17 9.35
N GLY A 17 10.24 28.11 8.39
CA GLY A 17 10.07 27.39 7.14
C GLY A 17 9.85 25.90 7.37
N PHE A 18 8.59 25.49 7.38
CA PHE A 18 8.23 24.15 6.97
C PHE A 18 8.57 24.08 5.48
N LEU A 19 9.66 23.41 5.13
CA LEU A 19 10.02 23.07 3.75
C LEU A 19 8.94 22.13 3.22
N ALA A 20 7.82 22.71 2.77
CA ALA A 20 6.90 22.06 1.85
C ALA A 20 7.68 21.88 0.54
N LEU A 21 8.37 20.75 0.40
CA LEU A 21 8.89 20.33 -0.88
C LEU A 21 7.68 20.24 -1.83
N PRO A 22 7.62 21.04 -2.90
CA PRO A 22 6.65 20.79 -3.95
C PRO A 22 7.05 19.45 -4.57
N VAL A 23 6.31 18.39 -4.28
CA VAL A 23 6.46 17.12 -5.01
C VAL A 23 5.72 17.27 -6.34
N GLU A 24 6.33 18.02 -7.26
CA GLU A 24 5.91 17.98 -8.67
C GLU A 24 6.45 16.70 -9.28
N VAL A 25 5.65 15.63 -9.24
CA VAL A 25 5.89 14.43 -10.02
C VAL A 25 5.54 14.75 -11.47
N ALA A 26 6.48 15.32 -12.21
CA ALA A 26 6.41 15.35 -13.66
C ALA A 26 6.46 13.90 -14.15
N ALA A 27 5.35 13.44 -14.75
CA ALA A 27 5.20 12.08 -15.27
C ALA A 27 5.99 11.91 -16.58
N GLU A 28 7.32 11.95 -16.50
CA GLU A 28 8.18 11.45 -17.57
C GLU A 28 8.01 9.92 -17.68
N PRO A 29 8.08 9.31 -18.88
CA PRO A 29 7.91 7.86 -19.06
C PRO A 29 8.85 7.01 -18.18
N GLY A 30 10.03 7.54 -17.82
CA GLY A 30 10.97 6.93 -16.88
C GLY A 30 10.58 7.08 -15.40
N GLY A 31 9.70 8.03 -15.07
CA GLY A 31 9.25 8.31 -13.71
C GLY A 31 8.38 7.18 -13.13
N VAL A 32 7.52 6.57 -13.95
CA VAL A 32 6.65 5.47 -13.48
C VAL A 32 7.46 4.24 -13.08
N ALA A 33 8.49 3.88 -13.84
CA ALA A 33 9.36 2.74 -13.51
C ALA A 33 10.15 2.99 -12.22
N ALA A 34 10.71 4.20 -12.07
CA ALA A 34 11.43 4.60 -10.86
C ALA A 34 10.52 4.62 -9.63
N LEU A 35 9.32 5.19 -9.75
CA LEU A 35 8.32 5.21 -8.67
C LEU A 35 7.81 3.82 -8.33
N HIS A 36 7.55 2.99 -9.33
CA HIS A 36 7.10 1.62 -9.12
C HIS A 36 8.17 0.77 -8.41
N ALA A 37 9.45 1.01 -8.69
CA ALA A 37 10.54 0.34 -7.98
C ALA A 37 10.56 0.71 -6.48
N LEU A 38 10.20 1.94 -6.11
CA LEU A 38 10.17 2.39 -4.71
C LEU A 38 9.02 1.79 -3.88
N ILE A 39 7.90 1.42 -4.51
CA ILE A 39 6.75 0.84 -3.80
C ILE A 39 6.77 -0.70 -3.78
N LYS A 40 7.71 -1.32 -4.49
CA LYS A 40 7.89 -2.77 -4.44
C LYS A 40 8.65 -3.14 -3.17
N PRO A 41 8.27 -4.25 -2.50
CA PRO A 41 9.05 -4.76 -1.39
C PRO A 41 10.47 -5.12 -1.85
N GLY A 42 11.45 -4.74 -1.05
CA GLY A 42 12.85 -5.12 -1.20
C GLY A 42 13.10 -6.60 -0.89
N ASN A 43 14.36 -7.03 -1.01
CA ASN A 43 14.72 -8.42 -0.73
C ASN A 43 14.51 -8.76 0.76
N GLY A 44 13.80 -9.85 1.05
CA GLY A 44 13.45 -10.27 2.41
C GLY A 44 12.34 -9.44 3.06
N GLU A 45 11.83 -8.41 2.37
CA GLU A 45 10.60 -7.73 2.77
C GLU A 45 9.40 -8.58 2.31
N SER A 46 8.29 -8.50 3.04
CA SER A 46 7.06 -9.24 2.71
C SER A 46 7.20 -10.76 2.56
N ARG A 47 7.94 -11.41 3.48
CA ARG A 47 8.12 -12.89 3.54
C ARG A 47 6.81 -13.69 3.58
N TRP A 48 5.72 -13.07 3.99
CA TRP A 48 4.40 -13.68 3.93
C TRP A 48 3.97 -14.02 2.49
N MET A 49 4.52 -13.35 1.46
CA MET A 49 4.29 -13.70 0.05
C MET A 49 5.01 -14.98 -0.39
N GLU A 50 5.99 -15.46 0.37
CA GLU A 50 6.74 -16.69 0.06
C GLU A 50 5.99 -17.96 0.52
N ILE A 51 4.94 -17.80 1.32
CA ILE A 51 4.14 -18.91 1.85
C ILE A 51 3.30 -19.48 0.72
N ASP A 52 3.27 -20.81 0.61
CA ASP A 52 2.34 -21.52 -0.28
C ASP A 52 0.92 -21.41 0.29
N TRP A 53 0.23 -20.33 -0.06
CA TRP A 53 -1.11 -20.04 0.40
C TRP A 53 -2.13 -20.95 -0.28
N HIS A 54 -2.98 -21.60 0.52
CA HIS A 54 -4.14 -22.32 0.01
C HIS A 54 -5.36 -21.38 -0.03
N PRO A 55 -5.87 -20.99 -1.21
CA PRO A 55 -6.98 -20.03 -1.33
C PRO A 55 -8.34 -20.62 -0.92
N GLY A 56 -8.44 -21.96 -0.86
CA GLY A 56 -9.65 -22.69 -0.47
C GLY A 56 -9.66 -23.02 1.02
N VAL A 57 -10.63 -22.48 1.76
CA VAL A 57 -10.80 -22.72 3.20
C VAL A 57 -11.09 -24.20 3.50
N TRP A 58 -11.94 -24.81 2.68
CA TRP A 58 -12.37 -26.20 2.87
C TRP A 58 -11.24 -27.20 2.63
N GLU A 59 -10.49 -27.00 1.54
CA GLU A 59 -9.34 -27.80 1.16
C GLU A 59 -8.21 -27.63 2.19
N GLY A 60 -7.95 -26.39 2.62
CA GLY A 60 -6.97 -26.10 3.66
C GLY A 60 -7.27 -26.84 4.97
N ARG A 61 -8.55 -26.90 5.38
CA ARG A 61 -8.97 -27.65 6.57
C ARG A 61 -8.75 -29.15 6.43
N GLN A 62 -9.08 -29.73 5.27
CA GLN A 62 -8.85 -31.15 5.01
C GLN A 62 -7.35 -31.49 5.08
N LEU A 63 -6.49 -30.67 4.48
CA LEU A 63 -5.03 -30.84 4.51
C LEU A 63 -4.47 -30.72 5.93
N ALA A 64 -4.92 -29.71 6.69
CA ALA A 64 -4.51 -29.51 8.08
C ALA A 64 -4.92 -30.70 8.96
N ALA A 65 -6.15 -31.20 8.80
CA ALA A 65 -6.65 -32.37 9.51
C ALA A 65 -5.85 -33.64 9.16
N ALA A 66 -5.58 -33.89 7.87
CA ALA A 66 -4.78 -35.03 7.41
C ALA A 66 -3.33 -34.97 7.92
N ALA A 67 -2.75 -33.76 8.00
CA ALA A 67 -1.39 -33.55 8.50
C ALA A 67 -1.31 -33.50 10.04
N GLY A 68 -2.44 -33.49 10.75
CA GLY A 68 -2.49 -33.30 12.20
C GLY A 68 -1.91 -31.95 12.67
N LYS A 69 -1.99 -30.90 11.83
CA LYS A 69 -1.40 -29.58 12.08
C LYS A 69 -2.50 -28.53 12.25
N PRO A 70 -2.31 -27.52 13.13
CA PRO A 70 -3.23 -26.39 13.21
C PRO A 70 -3.19 -25.54 11.92
N ILE A 71 -4.31 -24.90 11.58
CA ILE A 71 -4.43 -24.03 10.41
C ILE A 71 -4.29 -22.55 10.82
N LEU A 72 -3.51 -21.79 10.04
CA LEU A 72 -3.44 -20.33 10.13
C LEU A 72 -4.34 -19.73 9.05
N PHE A 73 -5.30 -18.90 9.44
CA PHE A 73 -6.13 -18.13 8.50
C PHE A 73 -5.65 -16.67 8.44
N MET A 74 -5.32 -16.20 7.24
CA MET A 74 -5.00 -14.81 6.98
C MET A 74 -6.05 -14.23 6.01
N ALA A 75 -6.86 -13.28 6.50
CA ALA A 75 -7.84 -12.56 5.69
C ALA A 75 -7.33 -11.12 5.45
N GLY A 76 -6.88 -10.85 4.23
CA GLY A 76 -6.17 -9.61 3.85
C GLY A 76 -7.05 -8.42 3.47
N SER A 77 -8.35 -8.48 3.71
CA SER A 77 -9.28 -7.38 3.46
C SER A 77 -10.13 -7.26 4.71
N GLY A 78 -10.32 -6.07 5.26
CA GLY A 78 -11.05 -5.81 6.52
C GLY A 78 -12.53 -6.28 6.56
N GLY A 79 -12.96 -7.13 5.63
CA GLY A 79 -14.19 -7.91 5.75
C GLY A 79 -14.04 -9.08 6.72
N ALA A 80 -15.17 -9.57 7.23
CA ALA A 80 -15.19 -10.71 8.12
C ALA A 80 -14.45 -11.90 7.47
N PRO A 81 -13.63 -12.65 8.23
CA PRO A 81 -12.97 -13.83 7.68
C PRO A 81 -14.03 -14.74 7.05
N CYS A 82 -13.70 -15.37 5.91
CA CYS A 82 -14.54 -16.38 5.24
C CYS A 82 -14.77 -17.66 6.09
N ALA A 83 -14.63 -17.54 7.41
CA ALA A 83 -14.87 -18.54 8.43
C ALA A 83 -16.24 -18.38 9.11
N GLY A 84 -17.14 -17.55 8.55
CA GLY A 84 -18.56 -17.58 8.90
C GLY A 84 -19.15 -18.92 8.50
N CYS A 85 -19.86 -19.55 9.45
CA CYS A 85 -20.51 -20.84 9.33
C CYS A 85 -21.42 -20.95 8.09
#